data_AF-A0A0B6Z088-F1
#
_entry.id   AF-A0A0B6Z088-F1
#
_cell.length_a   1.000
_cell.length_b   1.000
_cell.length_c   1.000
_cell.angle_alpha   90.00
_cell.angle_beta   90.00
_cell.angle_gamma   90.00
#
_symmetry.space_group_name_H-M   'P 1'
#
loop_
_entity.id
_entity.type
_entity.pdbx_description
1 polymer ?
#
loop_
_entity_poly.entity_id
_entity_poly.type
_entity_poly.pdbx_seq_one_letter_code
_entity_poly.pdbx_strand_id
1 'polypeptide(L)'
;DHHHPVFGLKKDIIRLIANMAFKHKGNQDLVRTLEGIPLILDLTKIDCHNPYITQWVVLAIRNLVENNRDNRDVLSGMSLQGMAGHMATLREAGVHTELRGGKIVVKPVED
;
A
#
# COMPACT_ATOMS: atom_id res chain seq x y z
N ASP A 1 6.37 -21.68 -4.28
CA ASP A 1 6.80 -22.80 -3.42
C ASP A 1 6.79 -22.34 -1.97
N HIS A 2 6.14 -23.09 -1.07
CA HIS A 2 6.08 -22.78 0.37
C HIS A 2 7.42 -23.04 1.08
N HIS A 3 8.32 -23.81 0.48
CA HIS A 3 9.67 -24.05 1.00
C HIS A 3 10.69 -23.01 0.53
N HIS A 4 10.27 -22.06 -0.30
CA HIS A 4 11.15 -20.99 -0.73
C HIS A 4 11.54 -20.11 0.47
N PRO A 5 12.84 -19.79 0.69
CA PRO A 5 13.31 -19.12 1.91
C PRO A 5 12.71 -17.72 2.13
N VAL A 6 12.18 -17.09 1.07
CA VAL A 6 11.51 -15.78 1.16
C VAL A 6 9.98 -15.85 1.25
N PHE A 7 9.41 -17.07 1.25
CA PHE A 7 7.97 -17.25 1.40
C PHE A 7 7.52 -16.69 2.76
N GLY A 8 6.59 -15.74 2.73
CA GLY A 8 6.08 -15.05 3.92
C GLY A 8 6.99 -13.95 4.48
N LEU A 9 8.15 -13.69 3.89
CA LEU A 9 9.12 -12.74 4.45
C LEU A 9 8.55 -11.32 4.59
N LYS A 10 7.90 -10.79 3.53
CA LYS A 10 7.31 -9.44 3.59
C LYS A 10 6.25 -9.37 4.68
N LYS A 11 5.35 -10.36 4.71
CA LYS A 11 4.32 -10.48 5.74
C LYS A 11 4.92 -10.49 7.15
N ASP A 12 5.98 -11.26 7.37
CA ASP A 12 6.60 -11.37 8.69
C ASP A 12 7.30 -10.09 9.13
N ILE A 13 7.89 -9.35 8.19
CA ILE A 13 8.40 -8.00 8.44
C ILE A 13 7.26 -7.04 8.82
N ILE A 14 6.14 -7.04 8.07
CA ILE A 14 4.99 -6.17 8.41
C ILE A 14 4.39 -6.55 9.76
N ARG A 15 4.28 -7.85 10.06
CA ARG A 15 3.87 -8.35 11.38
C ARG A 15 4.78 -7.85 12.50
N LEU A 16 6.09 -7.92 12.29
CA LEU A 16 7.07 -7.43 13.27
C LEU A 16 6.88 -5.93 13.51
N ILE A 17 6.78 -5.13 12.45
CA ILE A 17 6.54 -3.68 12.54
C ILE A 17 5.23 -3.40 13.29
N ALA A 18 4.15 -4.10 12.95
CA ALA A 18 2.85 -3.95 13.61
C ALA A 18 2.95 -4.16 15.12
N ASN A 19 3.64 -5.22 15.55
CA ASN A 19 3.83 -5.53 16.97
C ASN A 19 4.70 -4.51 17.67
N MET A 20 5.82 -4.10 17.06
CA MET A 20 6.72 -3.09 17.63
C MET A 20 6.08 -1.70 17.74
N ALA A 21 5.16 -1.36 16.83
CA ALA A 21 4.46 -0.08 16.83
C ALA A 21 3.29 -0.03 17.82
N PHE A 22 2.83 -1.17 18.35
CA PHE A 22 1.66 -1.22 19.24
C PHE A 22 1.92 -0.42 20.51
N LYS A 23 1.18 0.69 20.68
CA LYS A 23 1.26 1.62 21.82
C LYS A 23 2.68 2.15 22.11
N HIS A 24 3.57 2.16 21.12
CA HIS A 24 4.95 2.63 21.29
C HIS A 24 5.24 3.82 20.38
N LYS A 25 5.05 5.05 20.89
CA LYS A 25 5.14 6.30 20.11
C LYS A 25 6.46 6.44 19.36
N GLY A 26 7.59 6.10 19.98
CA GLY A 26 8.90 6.17 19.32
C GLY A 26 9.02 5.27 18.09
N ASN A 27 8.39 4.09 18.12
CA ASN A 27 8.42 3.17 16.97
C ASN A 27 7.41 3.61 15.90
N GLN A 28 6.25 4.13 16.32
CA GLN A 28 5.30 4.74 15.40
C GLN A 28 5.93 5.90 14.63
N ASP A 29 6.64 6.79 15.34
CA ASP A 29 7.30 7.94 14.74
C ASP A 29 8.47 7.54 13.87
N LEU A 30 9.28 6.56 14.29
CA LEU A 30 10.38 6.04 13.47
C LEU A 30 9.88 5.50 12.13
N VAL A 31 8.78 4.75 12.13
CA VAL A 31 8.19 4.26 10.87
C VAL A 31 7.72 5.41 9.99
N ARG A 32 7.16 6.49 10.56
CA ARG A 32 6.80 7.69 9.79
C ARG A 32 8.02 8.43 9.24
N THR A 33 9.06 8.64 10.03
CA THR A 33 10.25 9.39 9.60
C THR A 33 11.04 8.65 8.53
N LEU A 34 10.92 7.33 8.47
CA LEU A 34 11.48 6.48 7.41
C LEU A 34 10.55 6.32 6.19
N GLU A 35 9.48 7.12 6.09
CA GLU A 35 8.48 7.02 5.01
C GLU A 35 7.86 5.62 4.88
N GLY A 36 7.80 4.88 5.98
CA GLY A 36 7.32 3.50 6.01
C GLY A 36 5.81 3.38 5.88
N ILE A 37 5.03 4.40 6.27
CA ILE A 37 3.56 4.35 6.19
C ILE A 37 3.06 4.16 4.74
N PRO A 38 3.47 4.98 3.75
CA PRO A 38 3.14 4.73 2.34
C PRO A 38 3.62 3.37 1.84
N LEU A 39 4.85 2.98 2.16
CA LEU A 39 5.43 1.71 1.71
C LEU A 39 4.64 0.50 2.23
N ILE A 40 4.18 0.55 3.48
CA ILE A 40 3.36 -0.50 4.08
C ILE A 40 2.00 -0.58 3.38
N LEU A 41 1.40 0.56 3.01
CA LEU A 41 0.13 0.60 2.29
C LEU A 41 0.21 0.03 0.87
N ASP A 42 1.35 0.15 0.20
CA ASP A 42 1.57 -0.44 -1.13
C ASP A 42 1.49 -1.98 -1.13
N LEU A 43 1.63 -2.61 0.04
CA LEU A 43 1.57 -4.06 0.23
C LEU A 43 0.14 -4.57 0.43
N THR A 44 -0.89 -3.75 0.23
CA THR A 44 -2.32 -4.16 0.28
C THR A 44 -2.77 -5.01 -0.91
N LYS A 45 -1.87 -5.32 -1.85
CA LYS A 45 -2.12 -6.15 -3.03
C LYS A 45 -2.10 -7.64 -2.67
N ILE A 46 -2.85 -8.45 -3.41
CA ILE A 46 -2.81 -9.91 -3.27
C ILE A 46 -1.40 -10.39 -3.66
N ASP A 47 -0.72 -11.07 -2.73
CA ASP A 47 0.59 -11.67 -2.93
C ASP A 47 0.54 -13.14 -2.48
N CYS A 48 0.62 -14.07 -3.44
CA CYS A 48 0.56 -15.51 -3.18
C CYS A 48 1.78 -16.03 -2.39
N HIS A 49 2.90 -15.31 -2.40
CA HIS A 49 4.07 -15.64 -1.60
C HIS A 49 3.96 -15.10 -0.18
N ASN A 50 2.99 -14.24 0.11
CA ASN A 50 2.79 -13.63 1.41
C ASN A 50 1.32 -13.73 1.85
N PRO A 51 0.82 -14.94 2.17
CA PRO A 51 -0.57 -15.13 2.60
C PRO A 51 -0.94 -14.24 3.78
N TYR A 52 -2.07 -13.56 3.72
CA TYR A 52 -2.53 -12.60 4.74
C TYR A 52 -1.75 -11.29 4.87
N ILE A 53 -0.90 -10.93 3.89
CA ILE A 53 -0.15 -9.66 3.94
C ILE A 53 -1.07 -8.45 4.14
N THR A 54 -2.22 -8.41 3.47
CA THR A 54 -3.21 -7.33 3.61
C THR A 54 -3.72 -7.19 5.05
N GLN A 55 -3.99 -8.29 5.74
CA GLN A 55 -4.45 -8.27 7.15
C GLN A 55 -3.37 -7.70 8.08
N TRP A 56 -2.11 -8.10 7.87
CA TRP A 56 -1.00 -7.56 8.63
C TRP A 56 -0.73 -6.09 8.34
N VAL A 57 -0.90 -5.66 7.09
CA VAL A 57 -0.84 -4.24 6.71
C VAL A 57 -1.92 -3.43 7.43
N VAL A 58 -3.17 -3.89 7.43
CA VAL A 58 -4.27 -3.23 8.15
C VAL A 58 -3.95 -3.09 9.64
N LEU A 59 -3.44 -4.15 10.28
CA LEU A 59 -3.05 -4.10 11.68
C LEU A 59 -1.88 -3.14 11.93
N ALA A 60 -0.85 -3.17 11.09
CA ALA A 60 0.29 -2.28 11.17
C ALA A 60 -0.15 -0.81 11.10
N ILE A 61 -0.96 -0.46 10.10
CA ILE A 61 -1.47 0.90 9.93
C ILE A 61 -2.31 1.33 11.13
N ARG A 62 -3.23 0.49 11.61
CA ARG A 62 -4.01 0.75 12.83
C ARG A 62 -3.09 1.07 14.02
N ASN A 63 -2.04 0.28 14.24
CA ASN A 63 -1.11 0.49 15.35
C ASN A 63 -0.24 1.72 15.18
N LEU A 64 0.16 2.04 13.95
CA LEU A 64 0.97 3.21 13.63
C LEU A 64 0.21 4.53 13.87
N VAL A 65 -1.10 4.54 13.68
CA VAL A 65 -1.93 5.75 13.82
C VAL A 65 -2.72 5.82 15.14
N GLU A 66 -2.66 4.76 15.96
CA GLU A 66 -3.28 4.74 17.28
C GLU A 66 -2.62 5.79 18.18
N ASN A 67 -3.43 6.76 18.66
CA ASN A 67 -2.99 7.88 19.50
C ASN A 67 -1.79 8.68 18.94
N ASN A 68 -1.61 8.68 17.62
CA ASN A 68 -0.54 9.41 16.95
C ASN A 68 -1.12 10.27 15.82
N ARG A 69 -1.29 11.57 16.10
CA ARG A 69 -1.87 12.53 15.14
C ARG A 69 -0.95 12.75 13.94
N ASP A 70 0.36 12.90 14.16
CA ASP A 70 1.33 13.12 13.08
C ASP A 70 1.29 11.97 12.06
N ASN A 71 1.14 10.73 12.53
CA ASN A 71 0.98 9.57 11.66
C ASN A 71 -0.37 9.53 10.94
N ARG A 72 -1.46 9.99 11.58
CA ARG A 72 -2.77 10.15 10.89
C ARG A 72 -2.71 11.21 9.81
N ASP A 73 -1.97 12.28 10.04
CA ASP A 73 -1.85 13.39 9.10
C ASP A 73 -1.15 12.96 7.80
N VAL A 74 -0.24 11.97 7.86
CA VAL A 74 0.30 11.31 6.65
C VAL A 74 -0.82 10.69 5.82
N LEU A 75 -1.75 9.96 6.45
CA LEU A 75 -2.87 9.34 5.74
C LEU A 75 -3.87 10.36 5.21
N SER A 76 -4.18 11.41 5.98
CA SER A 76 -5.12 12.45 5.55
C SER A 76 -4.56 13.30 4.39
N GLY A 77 -3.23 13.41 4.29
CA GLY A 77 -2.56 14.03 3.16
C GLY A 77 -2.54 13.19 1.88
N MET A 78 -2.89 11.89 1.95
CA MET A 78 -2.95 11.04 0.76
C MET A 78 -4.14 11.41 -0.12
N SER A 79 -3.87 11.59 -1.41
CA SER A 79 -4.88 11.92 -2.41
C SER A 79 -4.58 11.24 -3.74
N LEU A 80 -5.63 11.04 -4.54
CA LEU A 80 -5.51 10.47 -5.87
C LEU A 80 -4.66 11.38 -6.77
N GLN A 81 -3.48 10.89 -7.18
CA GLN A 81 -2.53 11.63 -8.03
C GLN A 81 -2.84 11.55 -9.53
N GLY A 82 -3.96 10.95 -9.92
CA GLY A 82 -4.33 10.74 -11.31
C GLY A 82 -3.89 9.38 -11.86
N MET A 83 -3.73 9.31 -13.17
CA MET A 83 -3.40 8.08 -13.89
C MET A 83 -1.90 7.78 -13.82
N ALA A 84 -1.53 6.54 -13.52
CA ALA A 84 -0.14 6.10 -13.59
C ALA A 84 0.41 6.18 -15.03
N GLY A 85 1.73 6.36 -15.18
CA GLY A 85 2.40 6.61 -16.47
C GLY A 85 2.33 5.53 -17.55
N HIS A 86 1.58 4.44 -17.35
CA HIS A 86 1.43 3.33 -18.32
C HIS A 86 0.35 3.58 -19.38
N MET A 87 -0.07 4.84 -19.57
CA MET A 87 -1.09 5.22 -20.56
C MET A 87 -0.67 4.86 -22.00
N ALA A 88 0.63 4.88 -22.30
CA ALA A 88 1.15 4.49 -23.61
C ALA A 88 0.95 2.99 -23.88
N THR A 89 1.32 2.13 -22.92
CA THR A 89 1.17 0.67 -23.02
C THR A 89 -0.29 0.25 -23.13
N LEU A 90 -1.19 0.91 -22.39
CA LEU A 90 -2.64 0.65 -22.51
C LEU A 90 -3.17 1.05 -23.89
N ARG A 91 -2.71 2.19 -24.44
CA ARG A 91 -3.09 2.63 -25.78
C ARG A 91 -2.59 1.69 -26.87
N GLU A 92 -1.35 1.22 -26.77
CA GLU A 92 -0.79 0.18 -27.66
C GLU A 92 -1.61 -1.13 -27.60
N ALA A 93 -2.17 -1.45 -26.43
CA ALA A 93 -3.08 -2.58 -26.24
C ALA A 93 -4.52 -2.32 -26.73
N GLY A 94 -4.79 -1.22 -27.44
CA GLY A 94 -6.12 -0.87 -27.96
C GLY A 94 -7.09 -0.35 -26.91
N VAL A 95 -6.57 0.12 -25.77
CA VAL A 95 -7.37 0.55 -24.62
C VAL A 95 -7.09 2.00 -24.24
N HIS A 96 -8.13 2.83 -24.26
CA HIS A 96 -8.09 4.17 -23.69
C HIS A 96 -8.66 4.15 -22.27
N THR A 97 -7.91 4.73 -21.33
CA THR A 97 -8.39 4.96 -19.97
C THR A 97 -8.63 6.45 -19.71
N GLU A 98 -9.74 6.79 -19.07
CA GLU A 98 -10.09 8.14 -18.60
C GLU A 98 -10.40 8.12 -17.09
N LEU A 99 -10.01 9.17 -16.35
CA LEU A 99 -10.41 9.33 -14.95
C LEU A 99 -11.70 10.16 -14.90
N ARG A 100 -12.81 9.55 -14.46
CA ARG A 100 -14.10 10.24 -14.28
C ARG A 100 -14.57 10.10 -12.84
N GLY A 101 -14.66 11.21 -12.12
CA GLY A 101 -15.15 11.23 -10.73
C GLY A 101 -14.37 10.31 -9.78
N GLY A 102 -13.04 10.22 -9.93
CA GLY A 102 -12.19 9.35 -9.11
C GLY A 102 -12.21 7.87 -9.50
N LYS A 103 -12.98 7.48 -10.54
CA LYS A 103 -12.99 6.12 -11.10
C LYS A 103 -12.26 6.10 -12.44
N ILE A 104 -11.51 5.03 -12.67
CA ILE A 104 -10.91 4.75 -13.98
C ILE A 104 -11.98 4.13 -14.86
N VAL A 105 -12.27 4.78 -15.98
CA VAL A 105 -13.15 4.30 -17.05
C VAL A 105 -12.26 3.79 -18.17
N VAL A 106 -12.57 2.58 -18.66
CA VAL A 106 -11.83 1.90 -19.72
C VAL A 106 -12.70 1.86 -20.96
N LYS A 107 -12.17 2.26 -22.10
CA LYS A 107 -12.83 2.24 -23.41
C LYS A 107 -11.92 1.61 -24.46
N PRO A 108 -12.46 0.94 -25.48
CA PRO A 108 -11.70 0.61 -26.68
C PRO A 108 -11.18 1.90 -27.33
N VAL A 109 -10.00 1.83 -27.95
CA VAL A 109 -9.57 2.86 -28.91
C VAL A 109 -10.46 2.70 -30.15
N GLU A 110 -11.26 3.72 -30.49
CA GLU A 110 -11.99 3.76 -31.76
C GLU A 110 -10.97 3.92 -32.91
N ASP A 111 -11.16 3.16 -33.99
CA ASP A 111 -10.32 3.22 -35.21
C ASP A 111 -10.32 4.61 -35.86
#